data_AF-A0A947R2V2-F1
#
_entry.id   AF-A0A947R2V2-F1
#
_cell.length_a   1.000
_cell.length_b   1.000
_cell.length_c   1.000
_cell.angle_alpha   90.00
_cell.angle_beta   90.00
_cell.angle_gamma   90.00
#
_symmetry.space_group_name_H-M   'P 1'
#
loop_
_entity.id
_entity.type
_entity.pdbx_description
1 polymer ?
#
loop_
_entity_poly.entity_id
_entity_poly.type
_entity_poly.pdbx_seq_one_letter_code
_entity_poly.pdbx_strand_id
1 'polypeptide(L)'
;MNVEPEEIIKAIKDFKTRIHHMDDRVKKYLSDRKRYPHPGHENLIHQVHQFENKVHRIKNSDVQFWLDGLMHTLMVYQRIWQRSFDNGGGGYSGKASPQKSWSDDIPIDKLYQAAQQKWDQLGVDKRMTKEEMLQRVKPQYEKAVRGLKAGERIAWSMNKKNNELHVQVKKDT
;
A
#
# COMPACT_ATOMS: atom_id res chain seq x y z
N MET A 1 13.35 -13.19 27.21
CA MET A 1 13.54 -13.82 25.88
C MET A 1 14.14 -12.76 24.98
N ASN A 2 15.40 -12.92 24.57
CA ASN A 2 15.95 -12.12 23.48
C ASN A 2 15.34 -12.68 22.20
N VAL A 3 14.32 -12.01 21.69
CA VAL A 3 13.77 -12.33 20.37
C VAL A 3 14.61 -11.54 19.38
N GLU A 4 15.26 -12.25 18.46
CA GLU A 4 16.15 -11.63 17.49
C GLU A 4 15.32 -10.72 16.55
N PRO A 5 15.76 -9.49 16.25
CA PRO A 5 15.05 -8.55 15.37
C PRO A 5 14.64 -9.17 14.02
N GLU A 6 15.45 -10.08 13.48
CA GLU A 6 15.18 -10.78 12.22
C GLU A 6 13.94 -11.69 12.29
N GLU A 7 13.74 -12.39 13.40
CA GLU A 7 12.57 -13.25 13.62
C GLU A 7 11.28 -12.43 13.68
N ILE A 8 11.36 -11.23 14.27
CA ILE A 8 10.24 -10.29 14.36
C ILE A 8 9.89 -9.77 12.98
N ILE A 9 10.89 -9.38 12.19
CA ILE A 9 10.69 -8.91 10.81
C ILE A 9 10.09 -10.03 9.95
N LYS A 10 10.53 -11.27 10.12
CA LYS A 10 9.93 -12.44 9.45
C LYS A 10 8.46 -12.61 9.84
N ALA A 11 8.14 -12.57 11.13
CA ALA A 11 6.76 -12.64 11.60
C ALA A 11 5.89 -11.50 11.06
N ILE A 12 6.43 -10.28 10.96
CA ILE A 12 5.76 -9.12 10.35
C ILE A 12 5.40 -9.41 8.87
N LYS A 13 6.34 -9.95 8.09
CA LYS A 13 6.11 -10.32 6.69
C LYS A 13 5.04 -11.41 6.57
N ASP A 14 5.07 -12.40 7.47
CA ASP A 14 4.07 -13.46 7.51
C ASP A 14 2.67 -12.90 7.81
N PHE A 15 2.55 -11.94 8.75
CA PHE A 15 1.28 -11.26 9.00
C PHE A 15 0.76 -10.48 7.79
N LYS A 16 1.64 -9.79 7.05
CA LYS A 16 1.23 -9.12 5.79
C LYS A 16 0.66 -10.12 4.78
N THR A 17 1.35 -11.24 4.57
CA THR A 17 0.87 -12.31 3.68
C THR A 17 -0.49 -12.85 4.14
N ARG A 18 -0.68 -13.06 5.44
CA ARG A 18 -1.96 -13.51 6.01
C ARG A 18 -3.08 -12.49 5.82
N ILE A 19 -2.81 -11.19 5.89
CA ILE A 19 -3.79 -10.13 5.59
C ILE A 19 -4.26 -10.24 4.13
N HIS A 20 -3.34 -10.42 3.18
CA HIS A 20 -3.70 -10.60 1.77
C HIS A 20 -4.54 -11.86 1.52
N HIS A 21 -4.16 -12.99 2.13
CA HIS A 21 -4.98 -14.21 2.04
C HIS A 21 -6.36 -14.04 2.69
N MET A 22 -6.44 -13.30 3.79
CA MET A 22 -7.71 -13.00 4.44
C MET A 22 -8.61 -12.17 3.52
N ASP A 23 -8.05 -11.20 2.83
CA ASP A 23 -8.78 -10.37 1.88
C ASP A 23 -9.40 -11.20 0.74
N ASP A 24 -8.67 -12.18 0.20
CA ASP A 24 -9.24 -13.12 -0.79
C ASP A 24 -10.39 -13.97 -0.22
N ARG A 25 -10.31 -14.34 1.06
CA ARG A 25 -11.40 -15.06 1.73
C ARG A 25 -12.62 -14.16 1.95
N VAL A 26 -12.41 -12.89 2.31
CA VAL A 26 -13.48 -11.89 2.45
C VAL A 26 -14.18 -11.69 1.11
N LYS A 27 -13.44 -11.55 0.01
CA LYS A 27 -14.01 -11.47 -1.35
C LYS A 27 -14.89 -12.67 -1.67
N LYS A 28 -14.36 -13.88 -1.49
CA LYS A 28 -15.09 -15.11 -1.78
C LYS A 28 -16.36 -15.19 -0.95
N TYR A 29 -16.28 -14.92 0.35
CA TYR A 29 -17.43 -14.88 1.24
C TYR A 29 -18.49 -13.87 0.78
N LEU A 30 -18.07 -12.64 0.46
CA LEU A 30 -19.00 -11.60 0.04
C LEU A 30 -19.61 -11.87 -1.34
N SER A 31 -18.90 -12.58 -2.22
CA SER A 31 -19.42 -13.01 -3.53
C SER A 31 -20.46 -14.12 -3.43
N ASP A 32 -20.28 -15.07 -2.51
CA ASP A 32 -21.19 -16.20 -2.31
C ASP A 32 -21.16 -16.67 -0.84
N ARG A 33 -22.06 -16.09 -0.05
CA ARG A 33 -22.18 -16.36 1.40
C ARG A 33 -22.71 -17.75 1.71
N LYS A 34 -23.32 -18.45 0.74
CA LYS A 34 -23.85 -19.81 0.93
C LYS A 34 -22.76 -20.85 0.72
N ARG A 35 -21.85 -20.61 -0.22
CA ARG A 35 -20.77 -21.54 -0.57
C ARG A 35 -19.51 -21.37 0.28
N TYR A 36 -19.20 -20.15 0.70
CA TYR A 36 -17.98 -19.86 1.46
C TYR A 36 -18.30 -19.51 2.91
N PRO A 37 -17.55 -20.06 3.89
CA PRO A 37 -17.74 -19.74 5.29
C PRO A 37 -17.22 -18.33 5.61
N HIS A 38 -17.71 -17.76 6.72
CA HIS A 38 -17.25 -16.46 7.20
C HIS A 38 -15.72 -16.45 7.37
N PRO A 39 -15.01 -15.41 6.90
CA PRO A 39 -13.55 -15.40 6.83
C PRO A 39 -12.87 -15.31 8.20
N GLY A 40 -13.54 -14.79 9.23
CA GLY A 40 -12.98 -14.66 10.57
C GLY A 40 -11.85 -13.63 10.66
N HIS A 41 -11.96 -12.56 9.87
CA HIS A 41 -10.94 -11.52 9.74
C HIS A 41 -10.66 -10.77 11.06
N GLU A 42 -11.64 -10.67 11.96
CA GLU A 42 -11.51 -10.10 13.30
C GLU A 42 -10.45 -10.81 14.16
N ASN A 43 -10.34 -12.14 14.05
CA ASN A 43 -9.32 -12.91 14.78
C ASN A 43 -7.91 -12.57 14.27
N LEU A 44 -7.74 -12.35 12.96
CA LEU A 44 -6.47 -11.92 12.41
C LEU A 44 -6.10 -10.51 12.91
N ILE A 45 -7.06 -9.58 12.92
CA ILE A 45 -6.86 -8.23 13.46
C ILE A 45 -6.40 -8.31 14.92
N HIS A 46 -7.08 -9.10 15.74
CA HIS A 46 -6.72 -9.28 17.15
C HIS A 46 -5.30 -9.86 17.30
N GLN A 47 -4.93 -10.88 16.51
CA GLN A 47 -3.58 -11.45 16.56
C GLN A 47 -2.49 -10.44 16.19
N VAL A 48 -2.73 -9.59 15.19
CA VAL A 48 -1.78 -8.53 14.82
C VAL A 48 -1.61 -7.51 15.94
N HIS A 49 -2.69 -7.05 16.57
CA HIS A 49 -2.59 -6.13 17.72
C HIS A 49 -1.93 -6.76 18.95
N GLN A 50 -2.16 -8.05 19.22
CA GLN A 50 -1.42 -8.75 20.27
C GLN A 50 0.07 -8.82 19.98
N PHE A 51 0.44 -9.04 18.72
CA PHE A 51 1.83 -9.06 18.27
C PHE A 51 2.45 -7.66 18.36
N GLU A 52 1.76 -6.62 17.90
CA GLU A 52 2.15 -5.21 18.03
C GLU A 52 2.49 -4.87 19.49
N ASN A 53 1.59 -5.17 20.43
CA ASN A 53 1.82 -4.89 21.86
C ASN A 53 3.04 -5.60 22.44
N LYS A 54 3.39 -6.79 21.92
CA LYS A 54 4.60 -7.53 22.33
C LYS A 54 5.86 -6.91 21.75
N VAL A 55 5.80 -6.47 20.49
CA VAL A 55 6.95 -5.93 19.75
C VAL A 55 7.22 -4.46 20.07
N HIS A 56 6.20 -3.69 20.42
CA HIS A 56 6.31 -2.25 20.68
C HIS A 56 7.31 -1.92 21.81
N ARG A 57 7.55 -2.87 22.72
CA ARG A 57 8.53 -2.73 23.82
C ARG A 57 9.99 -2.84 23.35
N ILE A 58 10.23 -3.25 22.11
CA ILE A 58 11.55 -3.47 21.53
C ILE A 58 12.02 -2.17 20.87
N LYS A 59 13.11 -1.62 21.39
CA LYS A 59 13.74 -0.39 20.89
C LYS A 59 14.69 -0.69 19.73
N ASN A 60 14.15 -1.07 18.58
CA ASN A 60 14.91 -1.29 17.34
C ASN A 60 14.24 -0.56 16.17
N SER A 61 14.97 0.34 15.51
CA SER A 61 14.43 1.20 14.45
C SER A 61 13.87 0.43 13.26
N ASP A 62 14.55 -0.64 12.85
CA ASP A 62 14.15 -1.43 11.68
C ASP A 62 12.86 -2.19 11.98
N VAL A 63 12.80 -2.84 13.15
CA VAL A 63 11.59 -3.52 13.63
C VAL A 63 10.40 -2.57 13.70
N GLN A 64 10.59 -1.35 14.22
CA GLN A 64 9.53 -0.35 14.28
C GLN A 64 9.07 0.09 12.88
N PHE A 65 9.99 0.32 11.94
CA PHE A 65 9.64 0.64 10.55
C PHE A 65 8.80 -0.46 9.89
N TRP A 66 9.17 -1.73 10.08
CA TRP A 66 8.39 -2.86 9.56
C TRP A 66 7.03 -3.00 10.25
N LEU A 67 6.98 -2.78 11.57
CA LEU A 67 5.75 -2.81 12.36
C LEU A 67 4.77 -1.73 11.92
N ASP A 68 5.21 -0.49 11.76
CA ASP A 68 4.40 0.61 11.24
C ASP A 68 3.81 0.27 9.87
N GLY A 69 4.63 -0.31 9.00
CA GLY A 69 4.19 -0.77 7.69
C GLY A 69 3.13 -1.89 7.76
N LEU A 70 3.18 -2.76 8.76
CA LEU A 70 2.15 -3.78 9.02
C LEU A 70 0.86 -3.14 9.54
N MET A 71 0.96 -2.25 10.53
CA MET A 71 -0.20 -1.59 11.13
C MET A 71 -0.96 -0.72 10.13
N HIS A 72 -0.23 -0.02 9.26
CA HIS A 72 -0.84 0.71 8.15
C HIS A 72 -1.61 -0.22 7.21
N THR A 73 -0.99 -1.36 6.82
CA THR A 73 -1.64 -2.36 5.97
C THR A 73 -2.92 -2.89 6.63
N LEU A 74 -2.86 -3.25 7.91
CA LEU A 74 -4.01 -3.73 8.66
C LEU A 74 -5.14 -2.71 8.69
N MET A 75 -4.84 -1.45 9.01
CA MET A 75 -5.82 -0.37 9.07
C MET A 75 -6.57 -0.18 7.73
N VAL A 76 -5.85 -0.23 6.61
CA VAL A 76 -6.45 -0.12 5.27
C VAL A 76 -7.43 -1.27 5.01
N TYR A 77 -7.00 -2.51 5.22
CA TYR A 77 -7.85 -3.67 4.97
C TYR A 77 -9.03 -3.74 5.93
N GLN A 78 -8.85 -3.37 7.20
CA GLN A 78 -9.95 -3.32 8.16
C GLN A 78 -11.05 -2.36 7.70
N ARG A 79 -10.70 -1.15 7.22
CA ARG A 79 -11.68 -0.20 6.69
C ARG A 79 -12.38 -0.73 5.44
N ILE A 80 -11.64 -1.40 4.54
CA ILE A 80 -12.21 -2.01 3.33
C ILE A 80 -13.21 -3.10 3.70
N TRP A 81 -12.82 -4.01 4.58
CA TRP A 81 -13.68 -5.10 5.02
C TRP A 81 -14.93 -4.55 5.72
N GLN A 82 -14.77 -3.64 6.68
CA GLN A 82 -15.89 -3.01 7.39
C GLN A 82 -16.91 -2.42 6.41
N ARG A 83 -16.47 -1.56 5.47
CA ARG A 83 -17.36 -1.01 4.43
C ARG A 83 -18.05 -2.08 3.59
N SER A 84 -17.35 -3.17 3.29
CA SER A 84 -17.88 -4.25 2.45
C SER A 84 -18.95 -5.09 3.17
N PHE A 85 -18.83 -5.23 4.50
CA PHE A 85 -19.84 -5.88 5.34
C PHE A 85 -21.02 -4.94 5.64
N ASP A 86 -20.77 -3.67 5.93
CA ASP A 86 -21.79 -2.66 6.26
C ASP A 86 -22.72 -2.34 5.08
N ASN A 87 -22.19 -2.30 3.85
CA ASN A 87 -22.98 -2.05 2.64
C ASN A 87 -23.81 -3.29 2.16
N GLY A 88 -24.06 -4.25 3.05
CA GLY A 88 -25.03 -5.33 2.81
C GLY A 88 -24.67 -6.32 1.70
N GLY A 89 -23.40 -6.40 1.27
CA GLY A 89 -23.00 -7.23 0.13
C GLY A 89 -23.59 -6.77 -1.22
N GLY A 90 -24.24 -5.60 -1.26
CA GLY A 90 -24.77 -4.97 -2.45
C GLY A 90 -23.62 -4.49 -3.34
N GLY A 91 -23.12 -5.39 -4.18
CA GLY A 91 -22.06 -5.10 -5.12
C GLY A 91 -20.67 -5.15 -4.49
N TYR A 92 -20.23 -6.34 -4.05
CA TYR A 92 -18.87 -6.74 -4.40
C TYR A 92 -18.85 -6.91 -5.92
N SER A 93 -18.92 -5.80 -6.65
CA SER A 93 -18.88 -5.84 -8.10
C SER A 93 -17.55 -6.52 -8.42
N GLY A 94 -17.60 -7.67 -9.08
CA GLY A 94 -16.43 -8.46 -9.49
C GLY A 94 -15.50 -7.73 -10.46
N LYS A 95 -15.60 -6.40 -10.54
CA LYS A 95 -14.65 -5.46 -11.14
C LYS A 95 -13.82 -4.70 -10.11
N ALA A 96 -13.97 -5.04 -8.83
CA ALA A 96 -13.01 -4.73 -7.81
C ALA A 96 -12.51 -6.07 -7.24
N SER A 97 -11.50 -6.65 -7.90
CA SER A 97 -10.33 -6.99 -7.10
C SER A 97 -10.08 -5.79 -6.17
N PRO A 98 -9.40 -5.92 -5.03
CA PRO A 98 -8.44 -4.89 -4.75
C PRO A 98 -7.57 -4.95 -6.00
N GLN A 99 -7.89 -4.12 -6.99
CA GLN A 99 -6.89 -3.23 -7.50
C GLN A 99 -6.21 -2.82 -6.22
N LYS A 100 -5.11 -3.53 -5.94
CA LYS A 100 -3.93 -3.01 -5.27
C LYS A 100 -4.10 -1.52 -5.47
N SER A 101 -4.55 -0.83 -4.41
CA SER A 101 -4.77 0.60 -4.50
C SER A 101 -3.34 1.06 -4.78
N TRP A 102 -3.00 1.18 -6.07
CA TRP A 102 -1.69 1.62 -6.49
C TRP A 102 -1.54 3.06 -6.02
N SER A 103 -2.62 3.71 -5.57
CA SER A 103 -2.60 4.92 -4.74
C SER A 103 -1.88 4.78 -3.38
N ASP A 104 -1.75 3.60 -2.79
CA ASP A 104 -1.03 3.39 -1.51
C ASP A 104 0.42 2.90 -1.71
N ASP A 105 0.75 2.37 -2.90
CA ASP A 105 2.11 1.93 -3.27
C ASP A 105 2.91 3.02 -3.99
N ILE A 106 2.28 4.09 -4.50
CA ILE A 106 3.02 5.27 -4.94
C ILE A 106 3.56 5.92 -3.67
N PRO A 107 4.89 6.03 -3.48
CA PRO A 107 5.45 6.76 -2.35
C PRO A 107 5.29 8.27 -2.62
N ILE A 108 4.04 8.74 -2.72
CA ILE A 108 3.67 10.07 -3.17
C ILE A 108 4.31 11.13 -2.27
N ASP A 109 4.47 10.82 -0.99
CA ASP A 109 5.19 11.66 -0.03
C ASP A 109 6.65 11.86 -0.43
N LYS A 110 7.35 10.77 -0.79
CA LYS A 110 8.74 10.85 -1.25
C LYS A 110 8.85 11.52 -2.61
N LEU A 111 7.88 11.29 -3.51
CA LEU A 111 7.85 11.94 -4.83
C LEU A 111 7.58 13.44 -4.70
N TYR A 112 6.68 13.82 -3.80
CA TYR A 112 6.37 15.21 -3.51
C TYR A 112 7.56 15.92 -2.89
N GLN A 113 8.25 15.30 -1.93
CA GLN A 113 9.49 15.82 -1.36
C GLN A 113 10.60 15.97 -2.41
N ALA A 114 10.80 14.97 -3.28
CA ALA A 114 11.79 15.05 -4.36
C ALA A 114 11.44 16.14 -5.39
N ALA A 115 10.15 16.33 -5.69
CA ALA A 115 9.67 17.40 -6.54
C ALA A 115 9.88 18.78 -5.90
N GLN A 116 9.62 18.93 -4.60
CA GLN A 116 9.87 20.17 -3.86
C GLN A 116 11.35 20.57 -3.95
N GLN A 117 12.27 19.64 -3.68
CA GLN A 117 13.70 19.87 -3.81
C GLN A 117 14.11 20.30 -5.24
N LYS A 118 13.48 19.70 -6.26
CA LYS A 118 13.71 20.06 -7.67
C LYS A 118 13.14 21.44 -8.03
N TRP A 119 11.97 21.79 -7.52
CA TRP A 119 11.38 23.12 -7.71
C TRP A 119 12.21 24.21 -7.04
N ASP A 120 12.72 23.94 -5.84
CA ASP A 120 13.63 24.83 -5.13
C ASP A 120 14.93 25.06 -5.92
N GLN A 121 15.51 23.99 -6.48
CA GLN A 121 16.70 24.08 -7.35
C GLN A 121 16.46 24.86 -8.65
N LEU A 122 15.23 24.88 -9.14
CA LEU A 122 14.86 25.51 -10.41
C LEU A 122 14.20 26.89 -10.24
N GLY A 123 14.04 27.36 -9.00
CA GLY A 123 13.41 28.66 -8.71
C GLY A 123 11.94 28.73 -9.14
N VAL A 124 11.19 27.63 -9.00
CA VAL A 124 9.78 27.57 -9.45
C VAL A 124 8.85 28.12 -8.36
N ASP A 125 8.26 29.30 -8.62
CA ASP A 125 7.31 29.94 -7.69
C ASP A 125 5.95 29.23 -7.64
N LYS A 126 5.46 28.72 -8.78
CA LYS A 126 4.17 28.02 -8.84
C LYS A 126 4.35 26.53 -8.59
N ARG A 127 4.12 26.12 -7.34
CA ARG A 127 4.19 24.72 -6.91
C ARG A 127 2.83 24.04 -7.05
N MET A 128 2.85 22.80 -7.49
CA MET A 128 1.67 21.94 -7.52
C MET A 128 1.38 21.44 -6.11
N THR A 129 0.10 21.30 -5.73
CA THR A 129 -0.25 20.66 -4.46
C THR A 129 -0.01 19.15 -4.52
N LYS A 130 0.01 18.53 -3.35
CA LYS A 130 0.14 17.08 -3.25
C LYS A 130 -1.05 16.36 -3.89
N GLU A 131 -2.28 16.89 -3.76
CA GLU A 131 -3.45 16.29 -4.41
C GLU A 131 -3.39 16.40 -5.93
N GLU A 132 -3.00 17.57 -6.46
CA GLU A 132 -2.83 17.78 -7.90
C GLU A 132 -1.76 16.83 -8.47
N MET A 133 -0.67 16.64 -7.74
CA MET A 133 0.39 15.69 -8.12
C MET A 133 -0.14 14.25 -8.14
N LEU A 134 -0.88 13.85 -7.10
CA LEU A 134 -1.46 12.51 -7.03
C LEU A 134 -2.43 12.27 -8.21
N GLN A 135 -3.32 13.22 -8.50
CA GLN A 135 -4.27 13.11 -9.62
C GLN A 135 -3.57 12.95 -10.97
N ARG A 136 -2.44 13.65 -11.17
CA ARG A 136 -1.69 13.61 -12.43
C ARG A 136 -0.80 12.36 -12.57
N VAL A 137 -0.20 11.93 -11.47
CA VAL A 137 0.77 10.83 -11.44
C VAL A 137 0.07 9.47 -11.41
N LYS A 138 -1.04 9.35 -10.69
CA LYS A 138 -1.81 8.11 -10.55
C LYS A 138 -2.14 7.41 -11.88
N PRO A 139 -2.74 8.07 -12.91
CA PRO A 139 -3.06 7.40 -14.17
C PRO A 139 -1.81 6.97 -14.95
N GLN A 140 -0.71 7.74 -14.88
CA GLN A 140 0.54 7.40 -15.54
C GLN A 140 1.23 6.20 -14.87
N TYR A 141 1.21 6.17 -13.54
CA TYR A 141 1.75 5.06 -12.75
C TYR A 141 0.95 3.77 -12.96
N GLU A 142 -0.38 3.82 -12.89
CA GLU A 142 -1.24 2.67 -13.17
C GLU A 142 -1.00 2.12 -14.58
N LYS A 143 -0.75 2.99 -15.57
CA LYS A 143 -0.40 2.58 -16.94
C LYS A 143 0.99 1.93 -17.01
N ALA A 144 2.00 2.51 -16.37
CA ALA A 144 3.38 2.00 -16.35
C ALA A 144 3.46 0.62 -15.68
N VAL A 145 2.73 0.46 -14.58
CA VAL A 145 2.56 -0.78 -13.85
C VAL A 145 1.95 -1.89 -14.71
N ARG A 146 0.86 -1.61 -15.42
CA ARG A 146 0.17 -2.60 -16.26
C ARG A 146 1.04 -3.10 -17.40
N GLY A 147 2.01 -2.29 -17.83
CA GLY A 147 2.95 -2.61 -18.90
C GLY A 147 4.33 -3.09 -18.44
N LEU A 148 4.57 -3.22 -17.13
CA LEU A 148 5.89 -3.54 -16.59
C LEU A 148 6.28 -4.98 -16.90
N LYS A 149 7.41 -5.19 -17.57
CA LYS A 149 7.96 -6.52 -17.86
C LYS A 149 9.05 -6.91 -16.86
N ALA A 150 9.39 -8.20 -16.82
CA ALA A 150 10.51 -8.69 -16.03
C ALA A 150 11.82 -8.01 -16.51
N GLY A 151 12.59 -7.43 -15.57
CA GLY A 151 13.77 -6.63 -15.88
C GLY A 151 13.48 -5.16 -16.20
N GLU A 152 12.28 -4.65 -15.90
CA GLU A 152 11.93 -3.24 -16.01
C GLU A 152 11.49 -2.68 -14.66
N ARG A 153 11.82 -1.41 -14.41
CA ARG A 153 11.44 -0.66 -13.21
C ARG A 153 10.74 0.64 -13.57
N ILE A 154 9.86 1.08 -12.68
CA ILE A 154 9.20 2.37 -12.79
C ILE A 154 10.15 3.45 -12.25
N ALA A 155 10.44 4.43 -13.10
CA ALA A 155 11.23 5.60 -12.77
C ALA A 155 10.39 6.87 -12.93
N TRP A 156 10.83 7.93 -12.27
CA TRP A 156 10.17 9.22 -12.27
C TRP A 156 11.13 10.25 -12.86
N SER A 157 10.62 11.16 -13.67
CA SER A 157 11.40 12.24 -14.26
C SER A 157 10.61 13.53 -14.24
N MET A 158 11.28 14.65 -13.98
CA MET A 158 10.66 15.97 -14.05
C MET A 158 10.94 16.59 -15.41
N ASN A 159 9.89 16.97 -16.12
CA ASN A 159 10.00 17.64 -17.41
C ASN A 159 10.41 19.10 -17.17
N LYS A 160 11.57 19.49 -17.70
CA LYS A 160 12.16 20.82 -17.51
C LYS A 160 11.37 21.96 -18.17
N LYS A 161 10.50 21.67 -19.15
CA LYS A 161 9.75 22.71 -19.89
C LYS A 161 8.51 23.19 -19.13
N ASN A 162 7.89 22.32 -18.35
CA ASN A 162 6.64 22.60 -17.64
C ASN A 162 6.74 22.31 -16.13
N ASN A 163 7.90 21.88 -15.63
CA ASN A 163 8.15 21.53 -14.22
C ASN A 163 7.25 20.43 -13.67
N GLU A 164 6.76 19.56 -14.55
CA GLU A 164 5.82 18.50 -14.20
C GLU A 164 6.51 17.15 -14.01
N LEU A 165 5.97 16.36 -13.08
CA LEU A 165 6.44 15.02 -12.79
C LEU A 165 5.80 14.00 -13.76
N HIS A 166 6.63 13.17 -14.37
CA HIS A 166 6.24 12.14 -15.32
C HIS A 166 6.74 10.77 -14.87
N VAL A 167 5.93 9.75 -15.12
CA VAL A 167 6.24 8.35 -14.84
C VAL A 167 6.75 7.70 -16.13
N GLN A 168 7.86 6.98 -16.03
CA GLN A 168 8.47 6.26 -17.15
C GLN A 168 8.87 4.85 -16.72
N VAL A 169 8.87 3.91 -17.65
CA VAL A 169 9.42 2.57 -17.43
C VAL A 169 10.84 2.55 -17.98
N LYS A 170 11.80 2.10 -17.18
CA LYS A 170 13.20 1.93 -17.56
C LYS A 170 13.60 0.47 -17.42
N LYS A 171 14.49 -0.01 -18.29
CA LYS A 171 15.12 -1.31 -18.07
C LYS A 171 16.01 -1.25 -16.84
N ASP A 172 15.98 -2.31 -16.04
CA ASP A 172 16.99 -2.56 -15.02
C ASP A 172 18.24 -3.02 -15.78
N THR A 173 19.30 -2.22 -15.67
CA THR A 173 20.60 -2.51 -16.27
C THR A 173 21.43 -3.35 -15.32
#